data_AF-A0AAI8D7Y0-F1
#
_entry.id   AF-A0AAI8D7Y0-F1
#
_cell.length_a   1.000
_cell.length_b   1.000
_cell.length_c   1.000
_cell.angle_alpha   90.00
_cell.angle_beta   90.00
_cell.angle_gamma   90.00
#
_symmetry.space_group_name_H-M   'P 1'
#
loop_
_entity.id
_entity.type
_entity.pdbx_description
1 polymer ?
#
loop_
_entity_poly.entity_id
_entity_poly.type
_entity_poly.pdbx_seq_one_letter_code
_entity_poly.pdbx_strand_id
1 'polypeptide(L)'
;MTSMLPGLLTRYVLVFVAAQLFIYLLVLVLDNFGWGDSLSSAGNVAVLMAAGSSAGTFVAQRLKGRPSWGLSLKLSALLAVVAVLIGSLILLAIVWVNGISGAELQLLAAQMGMTPVMATLVLAAVSLTLSFPMTLAGFRIGAGQVAKQIEKQAKMTGI
;
A
#
# COMPACT_ATOMS: atom_id res chain seq x y z
N MET A 1 13.98 14.31 -9.85
CA MET A 1 13.10 13.17 -9.50
C MET A 1 13.88 11.87 -9.27
N THR A 2 14.88 11.56 -10.11
CA THR A 2 15.73 10.35 -10.01
C THR A 2 16.44 10.19 -8.66
N SER A 3 16.87 11.28 -8.01
CA SER A 3 17.51 11.23 -6.68
C SER A 3 16.56 10.96 -5.50
N MET A 4 15.24 11.09 -5.69
CA MET A 4 14.23 10.88 -4.64
C MET A 4 13.52 9.53 -4.72
N LEU A 5 13.48 8.94 -5.92
CA LEU A 5 12.77 7.70 -6.22
C LEU A 5 13.22 6.49 -5.40
N PRO A 6 14.53 6.20 -5.29
CA PRO A 6 14.99 5.06 -4.48
C PRO A 6 14.55 5.18 -3.01
N GLY A 7 14.76 6.34 -2.39
CA GLY A 7 14.37 6.58 -1.01
C GLY A 7 12.86 6.51 -0.78
N LEU A 8 12.06 7.00 -1.75
CA LEU A 8 10.61 6.91 -1.71
C LEU A 8 10.14 5.44 -1.75
N LEU A 9 10.67 4.66 -2.70
CA LEU A 9 10.31 3.25 -2.87
C LEU A 9 10.72 2.44 -1.66
N THR A 10 11.94 2.60 -1.15
CA THR A 10 12.41 1.87 0.04
C THR A 10 11.52 2.15 1.25
N ARG A 11 11.20 3.42 1.52
CA ARG A 11 10.32 3.76 2.65
C ARG A 11 8.91 3.22 2.48
N TYR A 12 8.35 3.35 1.28
CA TYR A 12 7.02 2.85 0.98
C TYR A 12 6.95 1.33 1.17
N VAL A 13 7.89 0.58 0.57
CA VAL A 13 7.99 -0.88 0.68
C VAL A 13 8.14 -1.31 2.14
N LEU A 14 9.05 -0.68 2.89
CA LEU A 14 9.29 -1.02 4.29
C LEU A 14 8.03 -0.83 5.14
N VAL A 15 7.35 0.31 5.00
CA VAL A 15 6.12 0.59 5.76
C VAL A 15 4.99 -0.33 5.30
N PHE A 16 4.88 -0.61 4.00
CA PHE A 16 3.88 -1.54 3.48
C PHE A 16 4.05 -2.93 4.08
N VAL A 17 5.26 -3.50 4.03
CA VAL A 17 5.56 -4.84 4.57
C VAL A 17 5.38 -4.86 6.09
N ALA A 18 5.87 -3.84 6.80
CA ALA A 18 5.71 -3.76 8.26
C ALA A 18 4.24 -3.64 8.68
N ALA A 19 3.44 -2.82 7.98
CA ALA A 19 2.02 -2.70 8.24
C ALA A 19 1.28 -4.00 7.92
N GLN A 20 1.64 -4.69 6.83
CA GLN A 20 1.05 -5.98 6.48
C GLN A 20 1.31 -7.03 7.57
N LEU A 21 2.55 -7.13 8.04
CA LEU A 21 2.92 -8.03 9.15
C LEU A 21 2.17 -7.66 10.43
N PHE A 22 2.05 -6.37 10.74
CA PHE A 22 1.30 -5.91 11.90
C PHE A 22 -0.19 -6.29 11.82
N ILE A 23 -0.83 -6.05 10.67
CA ILE A 23 -2.24 -6.45 10.45
C ILE A 23 -2.38 -7.96 10.55
N TYR A 24 -1.46 -8.74 9.98
CA TYR A 24 -1.50 -10.20 10.08
C TYR A 24 -1.44 -10.67 11.54
N LEU A 25 -0.50 -10.15 12.34
CA LEU A 25 -0.42 -10.47 13.78
C LEU A 25 -1.69 -10.04 14.53
N LEU A 26 -2.25 -8.89 14.19
CA LEU A 26 -3.46 -8.39 14.81
C LEU A 26 -4.68 -9.24 14.48
N VAL A 27 -4.79 -9.74 13.24
CA VAL A 27 -5.83 -10.70 12.83
C VAL A 27 -5.68 -12.00 13.64
N LEU A 28 -4.46 -12.54 13.79
CA LEU A 28 -4.23 -13.76 14.60
C LEU A 28 -4.68 -13.60 16.06
N VAL A 29 -4.41 -12.44 16.67
CA VAL A 29 -4.84 -12.17 18.04
C VAL A 29 -6.36 -12.06 18.12
N LEU A 30 -6.97 -11.33 17.20
CA LEU A 30 -8.41 -11.06 17.17
C LEU A 30 -9.26 -12.26 16.75
N ASP A 31 -8.68 -13.22 16.05
CA ASP A 31 -9.35 -14.47 15.73
C ASP A 31 -9.72 -15.26 17.00
N ASN A 32 -8.92 -15.15 18.06
CA ASN A 32 -9.27 -15.69 19.39
C ASN A 32 -10.53 -15.04 20.00
N PHE A 33 -10.94 -13.89 19.48
CA PHE A 33 -12.15 -13.15 19.90
C PHE A 33 -13.27 -13.22 18.85
N GLY A 34 -13.10 -14.00 17.77
CA GLY A 34 -14.09 -14.16 16.71
C GLY A 34 -14.25 -12.96 15.78
N TRP A 35 -13.28 -12.04 15.72
CA TRP A 35 -13.35 -10.80 14.92
C TRP A 35 -12.46 -10.83 13.66
N GLY A 36 -11.86 -11.98 13.31
CA GLY A 36 -10.86 -12.10 12.23
C GLY A 36 -11.35 -11.62 10.85
N ASP A 37 -12.55 -12.05 10.43
CA ASP A 37 -13.05 -11.82 9.05
C ASP A 37 -13.33 -10.35 8.73
N SER A 38 -13.87 -9.60 9.70
CA SER A 38 -14.22 -8.18 9.50
C SER A 38 -12.97 -7.31 9.29
N LEU A 39 -11.82 -7.76 9.78
CA LEU A 39 -10.61 -6.95 9.83
C LEU A 39 -9.66 -7.17 8.66
N SER A 40 -9.73 -8.33 8.00
CA SER A 40 -8.93 -8.63 6.81
C SER A 40 -9.14 -7.61 5.67
N SER A 41 -10.41 -7.21 5.42
CA SER A 41 -10.74 -6.21 4.41
C SER A 41 -10.29 -4.79 4.79
N ALA A 42 -10.49 -4.39 6.05
CA ALA A 42 -10.05 -3.10 6.57
C ALA A 42 -8.51 -3.00 6.68
N GLY A 43 -7.84 -4.13 6.89
CA GLY A 43 -6.40 -4.24 7.02
C GLY A 43 -5.66 -3.80 5.77
N ASN A 44 -6.09 -4.24 4.59
CA ASN A 44 -5.47 -3.85 3.32
C ASN A 44 -5.58 -2.33 3.07
N VAL A 45 -6.73 -1.73 3.42
CA VAL A 45 -6.93 -0.29 3.39
C VAL A 45 -5.97 0.43 4.34
N ALA A 46 -5.83 -0.06 5.57
CA ALA A 46 -4.93 0.51 6.58
C ALA A 46 -3.46 0.46 6.13
N VAL A 47 -3.03 -0.66 5.53
CA VAL A 47 -1.67 -0.84 4.99
C VAL A 47 -1.38 0.18 3.88
N LEU A 48 -2.28 0.31 2.91
CA LEU A 48 -2.15 1.28 1.81
C LEU A 48 -2.13 2.72 2.31
N MET A 49 -2.99 3.06 3.28
CA MET A 49 -3.04 4.39 3.89
C MET A 49 -1.77 4.70 4.68
N ALA A 50 -1.26 3.76 5.46
CA ALA A 50 -0.03 3.92 6.24
C ALA A 50 1.19 4.08 5.33
N ALA A 51 1.37 3.20 4.35
CA ALA A 51 2.46 3.27 3.39
C ALA A 51 2.37 4.54 2.53
N GLY A 52 1.16 4.88 2.06
CA GLY A 52 0.89 6.12 1.32
C GLY A 52 1.24 7.36 2.15
N SER A 53 0.79 7.41 3.42
CA SER A 53 1.10 8.51 4.34
C SER A 53 2.61 8.68 4.55
N SER A 54 3.33 7.60 4.82
CA SER A 54 4.80 7.62 4.92
C SER A 54 5.48 8.19 3.67
N ALA A 55 5.04 7.76 2.48
CA ALA A 55 5.53 8.30 1.22
C ALA A 55 5.22 9.80 1.06
N GLY A 56 4.01 10.22 1.41
CA GLY A 56 3.60 11.63 1.40
C GLY A 56 4.45 12.50 2.32
N THR A 57 4.68 12.03 3.54
CA THR A 57 5.56 12.67 4.54
C THR A 57 6.98 12.83 3.98
N PHE A 58 7.56 11.78 3.40
CA PHE A 58 8.91 11.84 2.83
C PHE A 58 9.02 12.86 1.70
N VAL A 59 8.05 12.89 0.78
CA VAL A 59 8.05 13.86 -0.33
C VAL A 59 7.88 15.28 0.18
N ALA A 60 6.98 15.51 1.14
CA ALA A 60 6.77 16.83 1.72
C ALA A 60 8.02 17.34 2.47
N GLN A 61 8.73 16.47 3.19
CA GLN A 61 10.00 16.81 3.83
C GLN A 61 11.06 17.19 2.80
N ARG A 62 11.16 16.45 1.69
CA ARG A 62 12.12 16.70 0.61
C ARG A 62 11.82 17.98 -0.17
N LEU A 63 10.56 18.32 -0.34
CA LEU A 63 10.12 19.56 -0.99
C LEU A 63 10.05 20.75 -0.02
N LYS A 64 10.20 20.52 1.28
CA LYS A 64 9.96 21.51 2.35
C LYS A 64 8.58 22.18 2.24
N GLY A 65 7.59 21.43 1.80
CA GLY A 65 6.26 21.98 1.50
C GLY A 65 5.33 20.94 0.93
N ARG A 66 4.09 21.34 0.67
CA ARG A 66 3.07 20.42 0.16
C ARG A 66 3.31 20.11 -1.33
N PRO A 67 3.39 18.82 -1.73
CA PRO A 67 3.49 18.46 -3.14
C PRO A 67 2.23 18.91 -3.90
N SER A 68 2.42 19.32 -5.16
CA SER A 68 1.34 19.65 -6.07
C SER A 68 0.44 18.44 -6.35
N TRP A 69 -0.78 18.69 -6.81
CA TRP A 69 -1.72 17.62 -7.15
C TRP A 69 -1.19 16.72 -8.27
N GLY A 70 -0.65 17.30 -9.35
CA GLY A 70 -0.07 16.52 -10.45
C GLY A 70 1.07 15.61 -10.01
N LEU A 71 1.93 16.08 -9.10
CA LEU A 71 3.00 15.27 -8.54
C LEU A 71 2.45 14.14 -7.64
N SER A 72 1.47 14.47 -6.80
CA SER A 72 0.83 13.49 -5.91
C SER A 72 0.15 12.37 -6.70
N LEU A 73 -0.54 12.70 -7.81
CA LEU A 73 -1.17 11.73 -8.69
C LEU A 73 -0.15 10.79 -9.35
N LYS A 74 0.92 11.35 -9.95
CA LYS A 74 1.96 10.55 -10.61
C LYS A 74 2.66 9.60 -9.64
N LEU A 75 3.05 10.11 -8.46
CA LEU A 75 3.72 9.28 -7.46
C LEU A 75 2.78 8.23 -6.87
N SER A 76 1.53 8.57 -6.59
CA SER A 76 0.56 7.60 -6.07
C SER A 76 0.22 6.51 -7.09
N ALA A 77 0.17 6.84 -8.39
CA ALA A 77 0.01 5.85 -9.46
C ALA A 77 1.19 4.86 -9.49
N LEU A 78 2.42 5.36 -9.41
CA LEU A 78 3.61 4.51 -9.32
C LEU A 78 3.57 3.63 -8.06
N LEU A 79 3.24 4.21 -6.90
CA LEU A 79 3.19 3.49 -5.63
C LEU A 79 2.06 2.45 -5.60
N ALA A 80 0.95 2.68 -6.31
CA ALA A 80 -0.12 1.70 -6.47
C ALA A 80 0.36 0.49 -7.29
N VAL A 81 1.12 0.71 -8.38
CA VAL A 81 1.75 -0.38 -9.13
C VAL A 81 2.71 -1.16 -8.23
N VAL A 82 3.53 -0.45 -7.45
CA VAL A 82 4.46 -1.07 -6.49
C VAL A 82 3.70 -1.89 -5.44
N ALA A 83 2.57 -1.40 -4.92
CA ALA A 83 1.73 -2.13 -3.98
C ALA A 83 1.18 -3.42 -4.58
N VAL A 84 0.70 -3.38 -5.83
CA VAL A 84 0.21 -4.57 -6.54
C VAL A 84 1.34 -5.58 -6.74
N LEU A 85 2.54 -5.13 -7.11
CA LEU A 85 3.71 -5.99 -7.26
C LEU A 85 4.09 -6.65 -5.93
N ILE A 86 4.21 -5.87 -4.84
CA ILE A 86 4.54 -6.40 -3.51
C ILE A 86 3.45 -7.36 -3.03
N GLY A 87 2.18 -7.00 -3.16
CA GLY A 87 1.04 -7.84 -2.78
C GLY A 87 1.03 -9.17 -3.55
N SER A 88 1.36 -9.14 -4.84
CA SER A 88 1.49 -10.34 -5.66
C SER A 88 2.66 -11.21 -5.20
N LEU A 89 3.80 -10.63 -4.85
CA LEU A 89 4.95 -11.36 -4.28
C LEU A 89 4.61 -11.99 -2.93
N ILE A 90 3.87 -11.29 -2.08
CA ILE A 90 3.39 -11.83 -0.79
C ILE A 90 2.44 -13.01 -1.04
N LEU A 91 1.49 -12.87 -1.96
CA LEU A 91 0.58 -13.95 -2.32
C LEU A 91 1.33 -15.17 -2.85
N LEU A 92 2.31 -14.97 -3.73
CA LEU A 92 3.16 -16.05 -4.24
C LEU A 92 3.96 -16.73 -3.13
N ALA A 93 4.49 -15.96 -2.18
CA ALA A 93 5.19 -16.52 -1.02
C ALA A 93 4.23 -17.36 -0.15
N ILE A 94 2.99 -16.91 0.06
CA ILE A 94 1.96 -17.67 0.78
C ILE A 94 1.64 -18.97 0.05
N VAL A 95 1.39 -18.92 -1.26
CA VAL A 95 1.13 -20.11 -2.09
C VAL A 95 2.26 -21.12 -1.97
N TRP A 96 3.51 -20.64 -2.07
CA TRP A 96 4.68 -21.49 -2.01
C TRP A 96 4.89 -22.11 -0.63
N VAL A 97 4.75 -21.34 0.45
CA VAL A 97 4.90 -21.82 1.84
C VAL A 97 3.82 -22.83 2.21
N ASN A 98 2.59 -22.67 1.70
CA ASN A 98 1.48 -23.59 1.96
C ASN A 98 1.47 -24.81 1.02
N GLY A 99 2.44 -24.94 0.10
CA GLY A 99 2.51 -26.08 -0.82
C GLY A 99 1.36 -26.14 -1.82
N ILE A 100 0.69 -25.02 -2.09
CA ILE A 100 -0.44 -24.98 -3.03
C ILE A 100 0.09 -25.27 -4.44
N SER A 101 -0.45 -26.32 -5.04
CA SER A 101 -0.07 -26.83 -6.35
C SER A 101 -0.68 -25.99 -7.49
N GLY A 102 -0.07 -26.07 -8.68
CA GLY A 102 -0.62 -25.43 -9.88
C GLY A 102 -2.01 -25.94 -10.26
N ALA A 103 -2.33 -27.20 -9.93
CA ALA A 103 -3.65 -27.79 -10.17
C ALA A 103 -4.74 -27.16 -9.28
N GLU A 104 -4.42 -26.87 -8.02
CA GLU A 104 -5.35 -26.19 -7.10
C GLU A 104 -5.61 -24.75 -7.52
N LEU A 105 -4.59 -24.03 -7.98
CA LEU A 105 -4.77 -22.69 -8.56
C LEU A 105 -5.61 -22.73 -9.84
N GLN A 106 -5.47 -23.78 -10.64
CA GLN A 106 -6.27 -23.96 -11.85
C GLN A 106 -7.73 -24.28 -11.53
N LEU A 107 -8.00 -25.10 -10.53
CA LEU A 107 -9.35 -25.35 -10.02
C LEU A 107 -9.98 -24.09 -9.46
N LEU A 108 -9.23 -23.28 -8.72
CA LEU A 108 -9.71 -22.00 -8.19
C LEU A 108 -10.11 -21.03 -9.32
N ALA A 109 -9.27 -20.91 -10.35
CA ALA A 109 -9.59 -20.09 -11.52
C ALA A 109 -10.82 -20.63 -12.27
N ALA A 110 -10.93 -21.95 -12.41
CA ALA A 110 -12.07 -22.60 -13.06
C ALA A 110 -13.39 -22.37 -12.30
N GLN A 111 -13.38 -22.31 -10.97
CA GLN A 111 -14.56 -21.95 -10.16
C GLN A 111 -15.05 -20.52 -10.43
N MET A 112 -14.15 -19.63 -10.83
CA MET A 112 -14.50 -18.28 -11.27
C MET A 112 -14.94 -18.21 -12.74
N GLY A 113 -14.97 -19.35 -13.45
CA GLY A 113 -15.23 -19.42 -14.89
C GLY A 113 -14.10 -18.80 -15.74
N MET A 114 -12.88 -18.71 -15.19
CA MET A 114 -11.75 -18.03 -15.82
C MET A 114 -10.55 -18.96 -16.01
N THR A 115 -9.68 -18.62 -16.97
CA THR A 115 -8.34 -19.21 -17.02
C THR A 115 -7.47 -18.59 -15.91
N PRO A 116 -6.43 -19.30 -15.41
CA PRO A 116 -5.54 -18.75 -14.37
C PRO A 116 -4.91 -17.40 -14.75
N VAL A 117 -4.56 -17.23 -16.02
CA VAL A 117 -4.02 -15.97 -16.55
C VAL A 117 -5.06 -14.86 -16.45
N MET A 118 -6.30 -15.13 -16.85
CA MET A 118 -7.37 -14.13 -16.78
C MET A 118 -7.73 -13.77 -15.34
N ALA A 119 -7.80 -14.76 -14.44
CA ALA A 119 -8.02 -14.52 -13.01
C ALA A 119 -6.90 -13.63 -12.42
N THR A 120 -5.64 -13.89 -12.77
CA THR A 120 -4.49 -13.09 -12.32
C THR A 120 -4.57 -11.65 -12.83
N LEU A 121 -4.91 -11.46 -14.11
CA LEU A 121 -5.07 -10.12 -14.69
C LEU A 121 -6.23 -9.35 -14.07
N VAL A 122 -7.37 -10.01 -13.83
CA VAL A 122 -8.52 -9.40 -13.16
C VAL A 122 -8.17 -9.01 -11.73
N LEU A 123 -7.52 -9.89 -10.98
CA LEU A 123 -7.05 -9.59 -9.61
C LEU A 123 -6.07 -8.43 -9.60
N ALA A 124 -5.11 -8.39 -10.53
CA ALA A 124 -4.16 -7.29 -10.65
C ALA A 124 -4.87 -5.96 -10.99
N ALA A 125 -5.83 -5.98 -11.92
CA ALA A 125 -6.59 -4.79 -12.30
C ALA A 125 -7.45 -4.27 -11.14
N VAL A 126 -8.20 -5.15 -10.46
CA VAL A 126 -9.00 -4.79 -9.28
C VAL A 126 -8.10 -4.25 -8.17
N SER A 127 -6.98 -4.92 -7.90
CA SER A 127 -6.02 -4.49 -6.90
C SER A 127 -5.44 -3.11 -7.22
N LEU A 128 -5.13 -2.83 -8.50
CA LEU A 128 -4.64 -1.52 -8.92
C LEU A 128 -5.70 -0.43 -8.73
N THR A 129 -6.94 -0.69 -9.18
CA THR A 129 -8.06 0.24 -9.07
C THR A 129 -8.38 0.59 -7.63
N LEU A 130 -8.24 -0.36 -6.70
CA LEU A 130 -8.45 -0.13 -5.26
C LEU A 130 -7.23 0.47 -4.58
N SER A 131 -6.01 0.09 -4.98
CA SER A 131 -4.77 0.58 -4.37
C SER A 131 -4.55 2.07 -4.64
N PHE A 132 -4.85 2.54 -5.85
CA PHE A 132 -4.63 3.93 -6.23
C PHE A 132 -5.34 4.98 -5.34
N PRO A 133 -6.68 4.95 -5.16
CA PRO A 133 -7.37 5.96 -4.36
C PRO A 133 -6.91 5.95 -2.90
N MET A 134 -6.68 4.77 -2.33
CA MET A 134 -6.22 4.64 -0.95
C MET A 134 -4.79 5.16 -0.76
N THR A 135 -3.89 4.80 -1.68
CA THR A 135 -2.51 5.30 -1.67
C THR A 135 -2.47 6.82 -1.83
N LEU A 136 -3.28 7.37 -2.74
CA LEU A 136 -3.38 8.81 -2.96
C LEU A 136 -3.93 9.54 -1.72
N ALA A 137 -4.99 9.01 -1.11
CA ALA A 137 -5.55 9.58 0.11
C ALA A 137 -4.51 9.59 1.24
N GLY A 138 -3.86 8.46 1.51
CA GLY A 138 -2.77 8.34 2.48
C GLY A 138 -1.66 9.34 2.19
N PHE A 139 -1.16 9.37 0.95
CA PHE A 139 -0.11 10.30 0.51
C PHE A 139 -0.46 11.76 0.78
N ARG A 140 -1.70 12.18 0.46
CA ARG A 140 -2.14 13.56 0.69
C ARG A 140 -2.27 13.89 2.16
N ILE A 141 -2.68 12.94 3.00
CA ILE A 141 -2.75 13.09 4.46
C ILE A 141 -1.34 13.29 5.02
N GLY A 142 -0.42 12.37 4.75
CA GLY A 142 0.96 12.44 5.28
C GLY A 142 1.70 13.68 4.82
N ALA A 143 1.56 14.04 3.54
CA ALA A 143 2.15 15.25 3.00
C ALA A 143 1.55 16.54 3.60
N GLY A 144 0.23 16.54 3.86
CA GLY A 144 -0.48 17.66 4.47
C GLY A 144 -0.11 17.87 5.94
N GLN A 145 0.11 16.79 6.69
CA GLN A 145 0.55 16.86 8.09
C GLN A 145 1.93 17.52 8.21
N VAL A 146 2.89 17.10 7.36
CA VAL A 146 4.24 17.68 7.34
C VAL A 146 4.19 19.15 6.92
N ALA A 147 3.44 19.50 5.87
CA ALA A 147 3.34 20.89 5.44
C ALA A 147 2.84 21.82 6.56
N LYS A 148 1.82 21.39 7.31
CA LYS A 148 1.32 22.11 8.49
C LYS A 148 2.36 22.23 9.60
N GLN A 149 3.18 21.20 9.81
CA GLN A 149 4.26 21.25 10.80
C GLN A 149 5.35 22.24 10.40
N ILE A 150 5.74 22.26 9.12
CA ILE A 150 6.72 23.20 8.58
C ILE A 150 6.21 24.64 8.72
N GLU A 151 4.96 24.91 8.33
CA GLU A 151 4.35 26.24 8.49
C GLU A 151 4.29 26.68 9.96
N LYS A 152 3.97 25.77 10.87
CA LYS A 152 4.00 26.07 12.31
C LYS A 152 5.41 26.37 12.82
N GLN A 153 6.41 25.61 12.38
CA GLN A 153 7.80 25.84 12.77
C GLN A 153 8.29 27.20 12.28
N ALA A 154 8.06 27.55 11.01
CA ALA A 154 8.38 28.86 10.45
C ALA A 154 7.80 30.01 11.30
N LYS A 155 6.50 29.92 11.65
CA LYS A 155 5.82 30.89 12.53
C LYS A 155 6.43 30.99 13.94
N MET A 156 6.92 29.88 14.50
CA MET A 156 7.54 29.87 15.83
C MET A 156 8.99 30.37 15.81
N THR A 157 9.71 30.18 14.71
CA THR A 157 11.12 30.61 14.58
C THR A 157 11.28 32.02 14.02
N GLY A 158 10.19 32.68 13.60
CA GLY A 158 10.22 34.07 13.11
C GLY A 158 10.90 34.24 11.76
N ILE A 159 11.01 33.15 10.97
CA ILE A 159 11.50 33.15 9.58
C ILE A 159 10.35 32.70 8.68
#